data_AF-A0A412AZJ6-F1
#
_entry.id   AF-A0A412AZJ6-F1
#
_cell.length_a   1.000
_cell.length_b   1.000
_cell.length_c   1.000
_cell.angle_alpha   90.00
_cell.angle_beta   90.00
_cell.angle_gamma   90.00
#
_symmetry.space_group_name_H-M   'P 1'
#
loop_
_entity.id
_entity.type
_entity.pdbx_description
1 polymer ?
#
loop_
_entity_poly.entity_id
_entity_poly.type
_entity_poly.pdbx_seq_one_letter_code
_entity_poly.pdbx_strand_id
1 'polypeptide(L)'
;MSKVKLLLDVVEDLRSLADSVQAVADAMLQNEPTVDAEPKTPVPALQKELTREEVRAALGEKSRAGFTTEIQALLKKYGAPKLSGIDPKHYEALLKDVEVLKDAP
;
A
#
# COMPACT_ATOMS: atom_id res chain seq x y z
N MET A 1 -25.63 -44.59 -0.35
CA MET A 1 -25.47 -43.12 -0.50
C MET A 1 -25.58 -42.78 -1.98
N SER A 2 -26.66 -42.11 -2.40
CA SER A 2 -26.82 -41.74 -3.82
C SER A 2 -25.88 -40.60 -4.18
N LYS A 3 -25.42 -40.55 -5.44
CA LYS A 3 -24.57 -39.46 -5.99
C LYS A 3 -25.19 -38.07 -5.76
N VAL A 4 -26.51 -38.00 -5.78
CA VAL A 4 -27.29 -36.78 -5.47
C VAL A 4 -27.07 -36.29 -4.03
N LYS A 5 -26.96 -37.20 -3.06
CA LYS A 5 -26.73 -36.85 -1.65
C LYS A 5 -25.33 -36.27 -1.45
N LEU A 6 -24.30 -36.87 -2.08
CA LEU A 6 -22.94 -36.32 -2.06
C LEU A 6 -22.87 -34.92 -2.67
N LEU A 7 -23.61 -34.67 -3.75
CA LEU A 7 -23.66 -33.33 -4.35
C LEU A 7 -24.32 -32.31 -3.41
N LEU A 8 -25.36 -32.71 -2.66
CA LEU A 8 -25.98 -31.83 -1.67
C LEU A 8 -25.04 -31.53 -0.51
N ASP A 9 -24.35 -32.54 0.01
CA ASP A 9 -23.39 -32.37 1.11
C ASP A 9 -22.25 -31.43 0.68
N VAL A 10 -21.72 -31.57 -0.55
CA VAL A 10 -20.70 -30.65 -1.10
C VAL A 10 -21.23 -29.22 -1.26
N VAL A 11 -22.49 -29.06 -1.66
CA VAL A 11 -23.11 -27.72 -1.78
C VAL A 11 -23.28 -27.07 -0.41
N GLU A 12 -23.57 -27.86 0.64
CA GLU A 12 -23.69 -27.38 2.01
C GLU A 12 -22.33 -26.95 2.57
N ASP A 13 -21.29 -27.78 2.38
CA ASP A 13 -19.91 -27.46 2.78
C ASP A 13 -19.40 -26.19 2.09
N LEU A 14 -19.71 -26.00 0.81
CA LEU A 14 -19.34 -24.79 0.07
C LEU A 14 -20.03 -23.53 0.62
N ARG A 15 -21.27 -23.64 1.10
CA ARG A 15 -21.96 -22.51 1.74
C ARG A 15 -21.33 -22.17 3.09
N SER A 16 -21.06 -23.17 3.93
CA SER A 16 -20.38 -22.93 5.21
C SER A 16 -18.96 -22.36 5.03
N LEU A 17 -18.25 -22.77 3.98
CA LEU A 17 -16.96 -22.20 3.65
C LEU A 17 -17.10 -20.74 3.18
N ALA A 18 -18.10 -20.43 2.36
CA ALA A 18 -18.39 -19.06 1.96
C ALA A 18 -18.70 -18.17 3.16
N ASP A 19 -19.53 -18.64 4.10
CA ASP A 19 -19.84 -17.92 5.34
C ASP A 19 -18.58 -17.68 6.19
N SER A 20 -17.69 -18.67 6.28
CA SER A 20 -16.43 -18.56 7.02
C SER A 20 -15.46 -17.55 6.39
N VAL A 21 -15.35 -17.54 5.04
CA VAL A 21 -14.52 -16.56 4.32
C VAL A 21 -15.10 -15.16 4.46
N GLN A 22 -16.43 -15.02 4.43
CA GLN A 22 -17.10 -13.74 4.61
C GLN A 22 -16.91 -13.21 6.03
N ALA A 23 -17.00 -14.06 7.06
CA ALA A 23 -16.70 -13.67 8.44
C ALA A 23 -15.25 -13.18 8.61
N VAL A 24 -14.28 -13.83 7.94
CA VAL A 24 -12.87 -13.39 7.94
C VAL A 24 -12.71 -12.05 7.20
N ALA A 25 -13.39 -11.88 6.07
CA ALA A 25 -13.37 -10.63 5.32
C ALA A 25 -13.97 -9.47 6.12
N ASP A 26 -15.12 -9.69 6.77
CA ASP A 26 -15.78 -8.73 7.64
C ASP A 26 -14.90 -8.37 8.84
N ALA A 27 -14.22 -9.35 9.45
CA ALA A 27 -13.27 -9.08 10.55
C ALA A 27 -12.05 -8.25 10.10
N MET A 28 -11.58 -8.44 8.86
CA MET A 28 -10.51 -7.62 8.28
C MET A 28 -10.98 -6.20 7.97
N LEU A 29 -12.22 -6.02 7.50
CA LEU A 29 -12.82 -4.72 7.22
C LEU A 29 -13.16 -3.94 8.49
N GLN A 30 -13.63 -4.61 9.55
CA GLN A 30 -13.90 -4.00 10.85
C GLN A 30 -12.63 -3.55 11.59
N ASN A 31 -11.45 -4.01 11.17
CA ASN A 31 -10.16 -3.57 11.73
C ASN A 31 -9.59 -2.32 11.02
N GLU A 32 -10.32 -1.76 10.05
CA GLU A 32 -10.10 -0.40 9.55
C GLU A 32 -11.21 0.52 10.12
N PRO A 33 -10.88 1.70 10.66
CA PRO A 33 -11.91 2.61 11.16
C PRO A 33 -12.81 3.02 10.00
N THR A 34 -14.07 2.62 10.11
CA THR A 34 -15.17 2.91 9.18
C THR A 34 -15.29 4.42 8.97
N VAL A 35 -15.01 4.89 7.75
CA VAL A 35 -15.53 6.16 7.25
C VAL A 35 -16.59 5.85 6.20
N ASP A 36 -17.81 6.18 6.58
CA ASP A 36 -19.05 6.11 5.84
C ASP A 36 -19.05 6.99 4.57
N ALA A 37 -19.95 6.67 3.64
CA ALA A 37 -20.47 7.46 2.51
C ALA A 37 -19.75 7.49 1.12
N GLU A 38 -20.43 6.81 0.19
CA GLU A 38 -20.69 7.10 -1.24
C GLU A 38 -19.61 7.04 -2.36
N PRO A 39 -20.00 6.63 -3.59
CA PRO A 39 -19.07 6.09 -4.59
C PRO A 39 -18.77 7.06 -5.75
N LYS A 40 -17.48 7.30 -6.03
CA LYS A 40 -16.98 7.71 -7.35
C LYS A 40 -15.58 7.13 -7.62
N THR A 41 -15.54 6.06 -8.43
CA THR A 41 -14.50 5.67 -9.42
C THR A 41 -13.02 5.53 -8.96
N PRO A 42 -12.22 4.68 -9.63
CA PRO A 42 -11.38 3.70 -8.97
C PRO A 42 -9.91 4.10 -8.99
N VAL A 43 -9.23 4.05 -7.84
CA VAL A 43 -7.76 4.04 -7.81
C VAL A 43 -7.30 3.13 -6.67
N PRO A 44 -6.44 2.13 -6.93
CA PRO A 44 -5.97 1.20 -5.92
C PRO A 44 -4.99 1.91 -4.98
N ALA A 45 -5.50 2.34 -3.85
CA ALA A 45 -4.73 2.60 -2.65
C ALA A 45 -5.64 2.08 -1.54
N LEU A 46 -5.18 1.29 -0.59
CA LEU A 46 -4.21 1.74 0.39
C LEU A 46 -4.22 0.63 1.43
N GLN A 47 -3.13 -0.10 1.63
CA GLN A 47 -2.94 -0.77 2.91
C GLN A 47 -1.47 -0.63 3.31
N LYS A 48 -1.27 0.20 4.34
CA LYS A 48 -0.13 0.18 5.28
C LYS A 48 1.20 0.74 4.78
N GLU A 49 1.25 2.01 4.44
CA GLU A 49 2.50 2.77 4.56
C GLU A 49 2.19 4.14 5.12
N LEU A 50 2.50 4.35 6.40
CA LEU A 50 2.71 5.70 6.91
C LEU A 50 3.68 6.42 5.94
N THR A 51 3.20 7.54 5.38
CA THR A 51 3.94 8.64 4.75
C THR A 51 4.78 8.39 3.48
N ARG A 52 4.54 7.33 2.71
CA ARG A 52 5.15 7.23 1.34
C ARG A 52 4.67 8.31 0.38
N GLU A 53 3.47 8.82 0.61
CA GLU A 53 2.88 9.91 -0.15
C GLU A 53 3.58 11.24 0.11
N GLU A 54 3.91 11.53 1.37
CA GLU A 54 4.73 12.70 1.74
C GLU A 54 6.15 12.58 1.20
N VAL A 55 6.77 11.40 1.28
CA VAL A 55 8.09 11.15 0.67
C VAL A 55 8.03 11.41 -0.84
N ARG A 56 6.98 10.92 -1.52
CA ARG A 56 6.80 11.15 -2.97
C ARG A 56 6.49 12.60 -3.31
N ALA A 57 5.72 13.30 -2.46
CA ALA A 57 5.42 14.71 -2.62
C ALA A 57 6.69 15.56 -2.41
N ALA A 58 7.44 15.33 -1.33
CA ALA A 58 8.71 16.00 -1.04
C ALA A 58 9.76 15.76 -2.13
N LEU A 59 9.92 14.51 -2.59
CA LEU A 59 10.83 14.20 -3.70
C LEU A 59 10.32 14.78 -5.03
N GLY A 60 9.02 14.79 -5.27
CA GLY A 60 8.42 15.36 -6.48
C GLY A 60 8.59 16.87 -6.54
N GLU A 61 8.37 17.55 -5.43
CA GLU A 61 8.58 18.99 -5.26
C GLU A 61 10.06 19.36 -5.41
N LYS A 62 10.97 18.54 -4.84
CA LYS A 62 12.42 18.74 -4.98
C LYS A 62 12.97 18.43 -6.35
N SER A 63 12.43 17.41 -7.01
CA SER A 63 12.70 17.10 -8.42
C SER A 63 12.31 18.28 -9.32
N ARG A 64 11.17 18.94 -9.04
CA ARG A 64 10.75 20.17 -9.74
C ARG A 64 11.64 21.36 -9.43
N ALA A 65 12.22 21.43 -8.23
CA ALA A 65 13.19 22.45 -7.84
C ALA A 65 14.59 22.27 -8.47
N GLY A 66 14.81 21.21 -9.26
CA GLY A 66 16.07 20.97 -9.97
C GLY A 66 17.03 19.98 -9.27
N PHE A 67 16.68 19.51 -8.07
CA PHE A 67 17.48 18.54 -7.31
C PHE A 67 17.27 17.09 -7.77
N THR A 68 16.82 16.91 -9.02
CA THR A 68 16.50 15.60 -9.60
C THR A 68 17.72 14.69 -9.63
N THR A 69 18.91 15.27 -9.80
CA THR A 69 20.19 14.57 -9.88
C THR A 69 20.66 14.11 -8.50
N GLU A 70 20.60 14.94 -7.44
CA GLU A 70 20.94 14.49 -6.09
C GLU A 70 19.95 13.45 -5.60
N ILE A 71 18.65 13.66 -5.84
CA ILE A 71 17.61 12.69 -5.50
C ILE A 71 17.90 11.34 -6.18
N GLN A 72 18.18 11.31 -7.49
CA GLN A 72 18.52 10.06 -8.17
C GLN A 72 19.81 9.41 -7.64
N ALA A 73 20.83 10.21 -7.31
CA ALA A 73 22.08 9.69 -6.73
C ALA A 73 21.82 9.08 -5.35
N LEU A 74 20.99 9.72 -4.54
CA LEU A 74 20.58 9.26 -3.24
C LEU A 74 19.79 7.96 -3.33
N LEU A 75 18.78 7.92 -4.22
CA LEU A 75 18.01 6.73 -4.51
C LEU A 75 18.89 5.54 -4.93
N LYS A 76 19.85 5.78 -5.84
CA LYS A 76 20.84 4.76 -6.23
C LYS A 76 21.72 4.32 -5.06
N LYS A 77 22.13 5.22 -4.17
CA LYS A 77 22.90 4.91 -2.95
C LYS A 77 22.11 3.98 -2.02
N TYR A 78 20.79 4.14 -1.96
CA TYR A 78 19.87 3.25 -1.22
C TYR A 78 19.43 2.00 -2.00
N GLY A 79 19.99 1.76 -3.19
CA GLY A 79 19.84 0.49 -3.91
C GLY A 79 18.74 0.44 -4.97
N ALA A 80 18.03 1.54 -5.24
CA ALA A 80 17.00 1.52 -6.29
C ALA A 80 16.88 2.85 -7.05
N PRO A 81 16.56 2.81 -8.36
CA PRO A 81 16.36 4.03 -9.15
C PRO A 81 15.06 4.78 -8.83
N LYS A 82 14.16 4.21 -8.01
CA LYS A 82 12.82 4.75 -7.70
C LYS A 82 12.44 4.44 -6.25
N LEU A 83 11.65 5.33 -5.64
CA LEU A 83 11.11 5.16 -4.28
C LEU A 83 10.38 3.81 -4.13
N SER A 84 9.74 3.35 -5.18
CA SER A 84 9.04 2.06 -5.23
C SER A 84 9.94 0.83 -5.16
N GLY A 85 11.27 0.97 -5.29
CA GLY A 85 12.23 -0.11 -5.08
C GLY A 85 13.09 0.07 -3.83
N ILE A 86 12.87 1.12 -3.05
CA ILE A 86 13.61 1.38 -1.81
C ILE A 86 12.83 0.73 -0.67
N ASP A 87 13.53 -0.01 0.19
CA ASP A 87 12.91 -0.60 1.38
C ASP A 87 12.36 0.49 2.32
N PRO A 88 11.21 0.27 2.97
CA PRO A 88 10.61 1.24 3.89
C PRO A 88 11.53 1.75 4.99
N LYS A 89 12.52 0.92 5.39
CA LYS A 89 13.57 1.26 6.36
C LYS A 89 14.51 2.37 5.89
N HIS A 90 14.62 2.56 4.59
CA HIS A 90 15.45 3.60 3.97
C HIS A 90 14.65 4.87 3.65
N TYR A 91 13.31 4.87 3.78
CA TYR A 91 12.51 6.09 3.57
C TYR A 91 12.80 7.17 4.61
N GLU A 92 13.01 6.82 5.88
CA GLU A 92 13.39 7.80 6.91
C GLU A 92 14.77 8.44 6.62
N ALA A 93 15.74 7.62 6.21
CA ALA A 93 17.07 8.11 5.88
C ALA A 93 17.05 9.00 4.63
N LEU A 94 16.25 8.61 3.63
CA LEU A 94 16.07 9.36 2.41
C LEU A 94 15.30 10.67 2.63
N LEU A 95 14.29 10.69 3.51
CA LEU A 95 13.61 11.92 3.93
C LEU A 95 14.59 12.90 4.58
N LYS A 96 15.41 12.41 5.52
CA LYS A 96 16.43 13.26 6.18
C LYS A 96 17.43 13.84 5.20
N ASP A 97 17.96 13.02 4.30
CA ASP A 97 18.91 13.49 3.29
C ASP A 97 18.24 14.46 2.29
N VAL A 98 16.95 14.28 1.96
CA VAL A 98 16.18 15.20 1.12
C VAL A 98 15.80 16.50 1.84
N GLU A 99 15.58 16.46 3.15
CA GLU A 99 15.44 17.65 3.99
C GLU A 99 16.77 18.41 4.11
N VAL A 100 17.91 17.73 4.21
CA VAL A 100 19.22 18.40 4.17
C VAL A 100 19.48 19.04 2.80
N LEU A 101 19.06 18.40 1.71
CA LEU A 101 19.03 19.02 0.37
C LEU A 101 18.03 20.19 0.26
N LYS A 102 17.15 20.39 1.25
CA LYS A 102 16.23 21.53 1.32
C LYS A 102 16.84 22.78 1.94
N ASP A 103 17.87 22.62 2.77
CA ASP A 103 18.58 23.72 3.43
C ASP A 103 19.87 24.16 2.73
N ALA A 104 20.23 23.56 1.59
CA ALA A 104 21.36 24.03 0.79
C ALA A 104 20.95 25.28 -0.04
N PRO A 105 21.56 26.45 0.22
CA PRO A 105 21.21 27.73 -0.41
C PRO A 105 21.60 27.85 -1.88
#